data_AF-A0A820Q972-F1
#
_entry.id   AF-A0A820Q972-F1
#
_cell.length_a   1.000
_cell.length_b   1.000
_cell.length_c   1.000
_cell.angle_alpha   90.00
_cell.angle_beta   90.00
_cell.angle_gamma   90.00
#
_symmetry.space_group_name_H-M   'P 1'
#
loop_
_entity.id
_entity.type
_entity.pdbx_description
1 polymer ?
#
loop_
_entity_poly.entity_id
_entity_poly.type
_entity_poly.pdbx_seq_one_letter_code
_entity_poly.pdbx_strand_id
1 'polypeptide(L)'
;MKRLRHLRVGSSHLREIIKKKDREHEGKKGPAELVGFLSLFRFATQREVFYMIIGTIAALAHGAAFPLMLLVFGNLTDIFTGRTFDLCTENFTKYYEFCPPGVELNSDNFFNEITKCNLSAANMTQNMNFLGKIREQSIWLTIMGCGTIVVGYFQVSFWSIACERQTRRLRETLLRSILSKEIAYFDTHK
;
A
#
# COMPACT_ATOMS: atom_id res chain seq x y z
N MET A 1 69.45 29.91 36.85
CA MET A 1 68.23 29.41 36.15
C MET A 1 68.10 27.87 36.16
N LYS A 2 68.05 27.19 37.33
CA LYS A 2 67.93 25.71 37.39
C LYS A 2 66.72 25.18 38.17
N ARG A 3 65.77 26.05 38.59
CA ARG A 3 64.65 25.67 39.48
C ARG A 3 63.31 25.37 38.80
N LEU A 4 63.23 25.26 37.47
CA LEU A 4 61.97 24.99 36.75
C LEU A 4 61.83 23.55 36.20
N ARG A 5 62.82 22.67 36.39
CA ARG A 5 62.76 21.29 35.84
C ARG A 5 61.90 20.32 36.66
N HIS A 6 61.70 20.54 37.97
CA HIS A 6 60.87 19.66 38.81
C HIS A 6 59.36 19.84 38.60
N LEU A 7 58.89 21.01 38.13
CA LEU A 7 57.47 21.22 37.80
C LEU A 7 57.08 20.58 36.45
N ARG A 8 58.05 20.34 35.57
CA ARG A 8 57.79 19.76 34.22
C ARG A 8 57.46 18.26 34.30
N VAL A 9 58.06 17.54 35.25
CA VAL A 9 57.89 16.08 35.42
C VAL A 9 56.46 15.74 35.85
N GLY A 10 55.88 16.51 36.78
CA GLY A 10 54.47 16.34 37.20
C GLY A 10 53.48 16.62 36.06
N SER A 11 53.76 17.60 35.20
CA SER A 11 52.92 17.95 34.06
C SER A 11 52.90 16.88 32.96
N SER A 12 54.02 16.17 32.72
CA SER A 12 54.06 15.03 31.79
C SER A 12 53.26 13.83 32.31
N HIS A 13 53.32 13.54 33.60
CA HIS A 13 52.57 12.43 34.20
C HIS A 13 51.07 12.74 34.28
N LEU A 14 50.71 13.99 34.61
CA LEU A 14 49.32 14.45 34.57
C LEU A 14 48.76 14.39 33.14
N ARG A 15 49.56 14.76 32.12
CA ARG A 15 49.18 14.61 30.72
C ARG A 15 48.98 13.15 30.33
N GLU A 16 49.79 12.22 30.83
CA GLU A 16 49.55 10.79 30.59
C GLU A 16 48.28 10.29 31.27
N ILE A 17 48.00 10.71 32.51
CA ILE A 17 46.77 10.34 33.23
C ILE A 17 45.53 10.89 32.51
N ILE A 18 45.57 12.15 32.06
CA ILE A 18 44.50 12.76 31.26
C ILE A 18 44.36 12.01 29.93
N LYS A 19 45.45 11.75 29.21
CA LYS A 19 45.44 11.03 27.93
C LYS A 19 45.07 9.55 28.04
N LYS A 20 45.21 8.95 29.24
CA LYS A 20 44.76 7.58 29.54
C LYS A 20 43.27 7.58 29.87
N LYS A 21 42.78 8.60 30.59
CA LYS A 21 41.37 8.82 30.90
C LYS A 21 40.55 9.17 29.65
N ASP A 22 41.08 10.03 28.77
CA ASP A 22 40.45 10.36 27.49
C ASP A 22 40.35 9.13 26.57
N ARG A 23 41.39 8.29 26.54
CA ARG A 23 41.39 7.03 25.75
C ARG A 23 40.44 5.97 26.30
N GLU A 24 40.17 5.98 27.59
CA GLU A 24 39.18 5.08 28.20
C GLU A 24 37.74 5.53 27.90
N HIS A 25 37.51 6.84 27.76
CA HIS A 25 36.21 7.41 27.35
C HIS A 25 35.96 7.34 25.83
N GLU A 26 36.99 7.40 24.99
CA GLU A 26 36.85 7.24 23.53
C GLU A 26 36.59 5.79 23.08
N GLY A 27 36.82 4.80 23.94
CA GLY A 27 36.82 3.37 23.59
C GLY A 27 35.45 2.65 23.54
N LYS A 28 34.30 3.34 23.65
CA LYS A 28 32.97 2.70 23.63
C LYS A 28 31.99 3.37 22.68
N LYS A 29 32.35 3.48 21.40
CA LYS A 29 31.36 3.61 20.32
C LYS A 29 31.36 2.31 19.53
N GLY A 30 30.67 1.31 20.08
CA GLY A 30 30.41 0.06 19.38
C GLY A 30 29.61 0.30 18.09
N PRO A 31 29.64 -0.64 17.13
CA PRO A 31 28.82 -0.57 15.93
C PRO A 31 27.35 -0.39 16.33
N ALA A 32 26.58 0.40 15.58
CA ALA A 32 25.18 0.72 15.88
C ALA A 32 24.42 -0.56 16.26
N GLU A 33 24.12 -0.71 17.54
CA GLU A 33 23.51 -1.91 18.07
C GLU A 33 22.05 -1.93 17.61
N LEU A 34 21.72 -2.88 16.73
CA LEU A 34 20.38 -3.02 16.18
C LEU A 34 19.42 -3.40 17.30
N VAL A 35 18.46 -2.52 17.57
CA VAL A 35 17.36 -2.84 18.48
C VAL A 35 16.36 -3.73 17.76
N GLY A 36 15.89 -4.79 18.43
CA GLY A 36 14.89 -5.69 17.84
C GLY A 36 13.59 -4.94 17.54
N PHE A 37 12.92 -5.26 16.42
CA PHE A 37 11.70 -4.56 15.98
C PHE A 37 10.61 -4.49 17.06
N LEU A 38 10.39 -5.59 17.78
CA LEU A 38 9.38 -5.66 18.85
C LEU A 38 9.73 -4.81 20.08
N SER A 39 11.01 -4.52 20.30
CA SER A 39 11.43 -3.62 21.38
C SER A 39 10.92 -2.19 21.18
N LEU A 40 10.60 -1.82 19.94
CA LEU A 40 10.01 -0.52 19.61
C LEU A 40 8.60 -0.35 20.20
N PHE A 41 7.84 -1.45 20.29
CA PHE A 41 6.47 -1.47 20.84
C PHE A 41 6.41 -1.62 22.36
N ARG A 42 7.55 -1.58 23.05
CA ARG A 42 7.62 -1.66 24.52
C ARG A 42 6.80 -0.58 25.23
N PHE A 43 6.59 0.57 24.61
CA PHE A 43 5.81 1.68 25.17
C PHE A 43 4.30 1.63 24.85
N ALA A 44 3.87 0.61 24.09
CA ALA A 44 2.46 0.39 23.76
C ALA A 44 1.72 -0.25 24.95
N THR A 45 0.60 0.35 25.32
CA THR A 45 -0.38 -0.14 26.29
C THR A 45 -1.40 -1.04 25.62
N GLN A 46 -2.13 -1.82 26.42
CA GLN A 46 -3.17 -2.75 25.94
C GLN A 46 -4.20 -2.10 25.02
N ARG A 47 -4.56 -0.83 25.26
CA ARG A 47 -5.49 -0.07 24.41
C ARG A 47 -4.89 0.26 23.03
N GLU A 48 -3.60 0.52 22.94
CA GLU A 48 -2.92 0.77 21.66
C GLU A 48 -2.72 -0.54 20.89
N VAL A 49 -2.39 -1.63 21.59
CA VAL A 49 -2.33 -2.96 20.98
C VAL A 49 -3.67 -3.33 20.36
N PHE A 50 -4.79 -3.04 21.02
CA PHE A 50 -6.12 -3.22 20.45
C PHE A 50 -6.33 -2.42 19.15
N TYR A 51 -5.97 -1.12 19.12
CA TYR A 51 -6.07 -0.32 17.89
C TYR A 51 -5.17 -0.84 16.77
N MET A 52 -3.96 -1.30 17.08
CA MET A 52 -3.05 -1.89 16.11
C MET A 52 -3.61 -3.20 15.52
N ILE A 53 -4.27 -4.04 16.32
CA ILE A 53 -4.92 -5.26 15.83
C ILE A 53 -6.07 -4.92 14.88
N ILE A 54 -6.93 -3.96 15.24
CA ILE A 54 -8.03 -3.55 14.35
C ILE A 54 -7.47 -2.93 13.06
N GLY A 55 -6.47 -2.06 13.19
CA GLY A 55 -5.82 -1.41 12.05
C GLY A 55 -5.13 -2.40 11.11
N THR A 56 -4.56 -3.49 11.63
CA THR A 56 -3.94 -4.55 10.81
C THR A 56 -4.99 -5.42 10.11
N ILE A 57 -6.09 -5.78 10.78
CA ILE A 57 -7.21 -6.48 10.13
C ILE A 57 -7.79 -5.62 8.98
N ALA A 58 -7.99 -4.33 9.23
CA ALA A 58 -8.44 -3.39 8.19
C ALA A 58 -7.41 -3.25 7.05
N ALA A 59 -6.10 -3.23 7.36
CA ALA A 59 -5.05 -3.19 6.36
C ALA A 59 -5.04 -4.44 5.46
N LEU A 60 -5.27 -5.63 6.04
CA LEU A 60 -5.37 -6.88 5.28
C LEU A 60 -6.57 -6.84 4.33
N ALA A 61 -7.74 -6.40 4.83
CA ALA A 61 -8.93 -6.24 4.01
C ALA A 61 -8.73 -5.21 2.88
N HIS A 62 -8.09 -4.08 3.18
CA HIS A 62 -7.80 -3.05 2.19
C HIS A 62 -6.78 -3.52 1.15
N GLY A 63 -5.76 -4.28 1.55
CA GLY A 63 -4.79 -4.89 0.64
C GLY A 63 -5.42 -5.91 -0.32
N ALA A 64 -6.39 -6.70 0.16
CA ALA A 64 -7.13 -7.65 -0.67
C ALA A 64 -8.09 -6.98 -1.68
N ALA A 65 -8.40 -5.70 -1.52
CA ALA A 65 -9.29 -4.98 -2.42
C ALA A 65 -8.73 -4.85 -3.84
N PHE A 66 -7.40 -4.76 -4.02
CA PHE A 66 -6.79 -4.65 -5.36
C PHE A 66 -6.94 -5.95 -6.19
N PRO A 67 -6.59 -7.14 -5.67
CA PRO A 67 -6.89 -8.40 -6.36
C PRO A 67 -8.39 -8.61 -6.63
N LEU A 68 -9.25 -8.22 -5.69
CA LEU A 68 -10.69 -8.36 -5.84
C LEU A 68 -11.23 -7.44 -6.94
N MET A 69 -10.71 -6.20 -7.01
CA MET A 69 -10.98 -5.27 -8.12
C MET A 69 -10.55 -5.85 -9.47
N LEU A 70 -9.41 -6.54 -9.53
CA LEU A 70 -8.93 -7.19 -10.74
C LEU A 70 -9.91 -8.27 -11.23
N LEU A 71 -10.51 -9.05 -10.34
CA LEU A 71 -11.51 -10.06 -10.70
C LEU A 71 -12.78 -9.42 -11.29
N VAL A 72 -13.26 -8.33 -10.69
CA VAL A 72 -14.42 -7.59 -11.22
C VAL A 72 -14.13 -7.00 -12.59
N PHE A 73 -12.92 -6.47 -12.79
CA PHE A 73 -12.48 -5.99 -14.10
C PHE A 73 -12.36 -7.12 -15.13
N GLY A 74 -11.94 -8.32 -14.71
CA GLY A 74 -11.95 -9.52 -15.55
C GLY A 74 -13.34 -9.87 -16.06
N ASN A 75 -14.31 -9.97 -15.15
CA ASN A 75 -15.71 -10.23 -15.51
C ASN A 75 -16.30 -9.17 -16.43
N LEU A 76 -15.94 -7.90 -16.22
CA LEU A 76 -16.34 -6.81 -17.10
C LEU A 76 -15.74 -6.98 -18.51
N THR A 77 -14.46 -7.35 -18.59
CA THR A 77 -13.76 -7.62 -19.85
C THR A 77 -14.40 -8.78 -20.62
N ASP A 78 -14.82 -9.84 -19.93
CA ASP A 78 -15.50 -10.98 -20.52
C ASP A 78 -16.86 -10.59 -21.12
N ILE A 79 -17.60 -9.68 -20.48
CA ILE A 79 -18.87 -9.16 -21.00
C ILE A 79 -18.65 -8.39 -22.31
N PHE A 80 -17.63 -7.54 -22.37
CA PHE A 80 -17.28 -6.80 -23.59
C PHE A 80 -16.81 -7.73 -24.70
N THR A 81 -15.91 -8.65 -24.39
CA THR A 81 -15.35 -9.60 -25.36
C THR A 81 -16.43 -10.55 -25.90
N GLY A 82 -17.35 -11.01 -25.05
CA GLY A 82 -18.50 -11.81 -25.46
C GLY A 82 -19.38 -11.07 -26.47
N ARG A 83 -19.71 -9.79 -26.21
CA ARG A 83 -20.49 -8.97 -27.16
C ARG A 83 -19.72 -8.76 -28.48
N THR A 84 -18.42 -8.51 -28.41
CA THR A 84 -17.58 -8.41 -29.62
C THR A 84 -17.56 -9.72 -30.40
N PHE A 85 -17.43 -10.86 -29.73
CA PHE A 85 -17.44 -12.18 -30.36
C PHE A 85 -18.79 -12.50 -31.00
N ASP A 86 -19.90 -12.20 -30.34
CA ASP A 86 -21.25 -12.39 -30.87
C ASP A 86 -21.45 -11.55 -32.14
N LEU A 87 -21.00 -10.28 -32.13
CA LEU A 87 -21.05 -9.40 -33.31
C LEU A 87 -20.16 -9.93 -34.44
N CYS A 88 -18.96 -10.43 -34.14
CA CYS A 88 -18.09 -11.06 -35.14
C CYS A 88 -18.71 -12.35 -35.69
N THR A 89 -19.35 -13.16 -34.84
CA THR A 89 -20.02 -14.41 -35.24
C THR A 89 -21.24 -14.13 -36.10
N GLU A 90 -22.10 -13.18 -35.73
CA GLU A 90 -23.24 -12.76 -36.55
C GLU A 90 -22.79 -12.19 -37.90
N ASN A 91 -21.67 -11.46 -37.95
CA ASN A 91 -21.12 -11.00 -39.22
C ASN A 91 -20.55 -12.15 -40.07
N PHE A 92 -20.04 -13.22 -39.46
CA PHE A 92 -19.44 -14.36 -40.14
C PHE A 92 -20.47 -15.43 -40.57
N THR A 93 -21.45 -15.76 -39.73
CA THR A 93 -22.55 -16.69 -40.06
C THR A 93 -23.42 -16.11 -41.16
N LYS A 94 -23.68 -14.81 -41.13
CA LYS A 94 -24.35 -14.08 -42.21
C LYS A 94 -23.56 -14.11 -43.53
N TYR A 95 -22.24 -14.29 -43.46
CA TYR A 95 -21.39 -14.52 -44.64
C TYR A 95 -21.48 -15.96 -45.17
N TYR A 96 -21.82 -16.93 -44.31
CA TYR A 96 -21.90 -18.36 -44.66
C TYR A 96 -23.31 -18.86 -44.99
N GLU A 97 -24.36 -18.26 -44.43
CA GLU A 97 -25.77 -18.56 -44.75
C GLU A 97 -26.17 -18.01 -46.14
N PHE A 98 -25.35 -17.11 -46.68
CA PHE A 98 -25.37 -16.62 -48.06
C PHE A 98 -24.72 -17.59 -49.07
N CYS A 99 -24.38 -18.82 -48.68
CA CYS A 99 -24.04 -19.85 -49.67
C CYS A 99 -24.99 -21.06 -49.61
N PRO A 100 -26.28 -20.89 -49.96
CA PRO A 100 -27.05 -22.01 -50.45
C PRO A 100 -26.42 -22.48 -51.77
N PRO A 101 -26.24 -23.78 -52.02
CA PRO A 101 -25.90 -24.25 -53.35
C PRO A 101 -27.05 -23.89 -54.30
N GLY A 102 -26.86 -22.87 -55.14
CA GLY A 102 -27.79 -22.49 -56.22
C GLY A 102 -28.59 -21.20 -56.07
N VAL A 103 -28.27 -20.30 -55.12
CA VAL A 103 -28.88 -18.96 -55.06
C VAL A 103 -27.90 -17.93 -55.63
N GLU A 104 -28.26 -17.30 -56.75
CA GLU A 104 -27.53 -16.17 -57.32
C GLU A 104 -27.87 -14.91 -56.54
N LEU A 105 -26.88 -14.38 -55.82
CA LEU A 105 -27.13 -13.27 -54.94
C LEU A 105 -26.78 -11.98 -55.64
N ASN A 106 -27.81 -11.30 -56.09
CA ASN A 106 -27.68 -9.98 -56.65
C ASN A 106 -27.61 -8.93 -55.52
N SER A 107 -26.82 -7.87 -55.75
CA SER A 107 -26.56 -6.76 -54.84
C SER A 107 -27.83 -6.17 -54.21
N ASP A 108 -28.94 -6.23 -54.92
CA ASP A 108 -30.19 -5.53 -54.61
C ASP A 108 -31.01 -6.23 -53.50
N ASN A 109 -30.83 -7.54 -53.32
CA ASN A 109 -31.61 -8.35 -52.38
C ASN A 109 -30.79 -8.75 -51.14
N PHE A 110 -29.46 -8.80 -51.27
CA PHE A 110 -28.56 -9.16 -50.17
C PHE A 110 -28.71 -8.24 -48.97
N PHE A 111 -28.67 -6.93 -49.18
CA PHE A 111 -28.78 -5.97 -48.09
C PHE A 111 -30.20 -5.93 -47.47
N ASN A 112 -31.24 -6.24 -48.26
CA ASN A 112 -32.63 -6.19 -47.80
C ASN A 112 -33.02 -7.38 -46.90
N GLU A 113 -32.51 -8.58 -47.16
CA GLU A 113 -32.68 -9.74 -46.25
C GLU A 113 -31.88 -9.59 -44.96
N ILE A 114 -30.63 -9.12 -45.10
CA ILE A 114 -29.74 -8.80 -43.99
C ILE A 114 -30.36 -7.78 -43.01
N THR A 115 -31.06 -6.77 -43.52
CA THR A 115 -31.62 -5.68 -42.71
C THR A 115 -32.89 -6.09 -41.97
N LYS A 116 -33.69 -7.02 -42.53
CA LYS A 116 -34.95 -7.51 -41.93
C LYS A 116 -34.72 -8.37 -40.68
N CYS A 117 -33.68 -9.20 -40.67
CA CYS A 117 -33.36 -10.04 -39.51
C CYS A 117 -32.64 -9.30 -38.39
N ASN A 118 -31.99 -8.16 -38.67
CA ASN A 118 -31.05 -7.55 -37.72
C ASN A 118 -31.60 -6.38 -36.90
N LEU A 119 -32.54 -5.54 -37.36
CA LEU A 119 -32.50 -4.16 -36.86
C LEU A 119 -33.30 -3.82 -35.58
N SER A 120 -34.37 -4.54 -35.19
CA SER A 120 -35.23 -4.06 -34.09
C SER A 120 -35.30 -4.98 -32.86
N ALA A 121 -35.74 -6.24 -33.00
CA ALA A 121 -35.98 -7.08 -31.81
C ALA A 121 -34.71 -7.74 -31.26
N ALA A 122 -33.90 -8.41 -32.10
CA ALA A 122 -32.71 -9.13 -31.66
C ALA A 122 -31.63 -8.17 -31.12
N ASN A 123 -31.37 -7.06 -31.83
CA ASN A 123 -30.44 -6.04 -31.38
C ASN A 123 -30.92 -5.32 -30.11
N MET A 124 -32.21 -5.05 -29.94
CA MET A 124 -32.73 -4.43 -28.72
C MET A 124 -32.66 -5.37 -27.51
N THR A 125 -33.05 -6.65 -27.64
CA THR A 125 -32.97 -7.61 -26.53
C THR A 125 -31.52 -7.95 -26.14
N GLN A 126 -30.62 -8.09 -27.11
CA GLN A 126 -29.18 -8.27 -26.89
C GLN A 126 -28.56 -7.08 -26.16
N ASN A 127 -28.87 -5.86 -26.60
CA ASN A 127 -28.37 -4.65 -25.95
C ASN A 127 -28.90 -4.50 -24.52
N MET A 128 -30.16 -4.86 -24.25
CA MET A 128 -30.73 -4.82 -22.90
C MET A 128 -30.07 -5.86 -21.96
N ASN A 129 -29.76 -7.06 -22.45
CA ASN A 129 -29.04 -8.08 -21.67
C ASN A 129 -27.59 -7.68 -21.37
N PHE A 130 -26.90 -7.08 -22.34
CA PHE A 130 -25.54 -6.55 -22.18
C PHE A 130 -25.49 -5.38 -21.18
N LEU A 131 -26.37 -4.38 -21.35
CA LEU A 131 -26.48 -3.24 -20.45
C LEU A 131 -26.87 -3.67 -19.04
N GLY A 132 -27.72 -4.70 -18.90
CA GLY A 132 -28.05 -5.31 -17.61
C GLY A 132 -26.81 -5.85 -16.88
N LYS A 133 -25.97 -6.62 -17.58
CA LYS A 133 -24.72 -7.17 -17.02
C LYS A 133 -23.70 -6.07 -16.66
N ILE A 134 -23.54 -5.06 -17.50
CA ILE A 134 -22.64 -3.91 -17.21
C ILE A 134 -23.15 -3.13 -15.99
N ARG A 135 -24.47 -2.90 -15.90
CA ARG A 135 -25.07 -2.20 -14.76
C ARG A 135 -24.79 -2.94 -13.46
N GLU A 136 -24.94 -4.26 -13.45
CA GLU A 136 -24.64 -5.08 -12.29
C GLU A 136 -23.16 -4.99 -11.89
N GLN A 137 -22.23 -5.09 -12.84
CA GLN A 137 -20.79 -4.95 -12.55
C GLN A 137 -20.42 -3.54 -12.05
N SER A 138 -21.09 -2.51 -12.57
CA SER A 138 -20.87 -1.13 -12.16
C SER A 138 -21.32 -0.86 -10.72
N ILE A 139 -22.38 -1.52 -10.25
CA ILE A 139 -22.84 -1.45 -8.85
C ILE A 139 -21.80 -2.10 -7.93
N TRP A 140 -21.30 -3.29 -8.28
CA TRP A 140 -20.22 -3.95 -7.51
C TRP A 140 -18.96 -3.07 -7.41
N LEU A 141 -18.55 -2.45 -8.52
CA LEU A 141 -17.42 -1.52 -8.56
C LEU A 141 -17.60 -0.35 -7.59
N THR A 142 -18.79 0.25 -7.58
CA THR A 142 -19.10 1.40 -6.73
C THR A 142 -19.08 1.02 -5.25
N ILE A 143 -19.69 -0.12 -4.89
CA ILE A 143 -19.72 -0.61 -3.50
C ILE A 143 -18.31 -0.89 -2.98
N MET A 144 -17.46 -1.53 -3.79
CA MET A 144 -16.07 -1.79 -3.42
C MET A 144 -15.29 -0.49 -3.23
N GLY A 145 -15.44 0.50 -4.12
CA GLY A 145 -14.76 1.79 -4.01
C GLY A 145 -15.16 2.57 -2.75
N CYS A 146 -16.45 2.59 -2.41
CA CYS A 146 -16.91 3.17 -1.15
C CYS A 146 -16.38 2.37 0.05
N GLY A 147 -16.37 1.03 -0.03
CA GLY A 147 -15.85 0.16 1.01
C GLY A 147 -14.36 0.38 1.30
N THR A 148 -13.53 0.52 0.26
CA THR A 148 -12.08 0.76 0.43
C THR A 148 -11.80 2.11 1.04
N ILE A 149 -12.57 3.15 0.72
CA ILE A 149 -12.44 4.46 1.37
C ILE A 149 -12.71 4.35 2.88
N VAL A 150 -13.81 3.68 3.26
CA VAL A 150 -14.19 3.52 4.67
C VAL A 150 -13.15 2.68 5.42
N VAL A 151 -12.78 1.52 4.88
CA VAL A 151 -11.79 0.62 5.51
C VAL A 151 -10.41 1.29 5.60
N GLY A 152 -9.98 1.97 4.53
CA GLY A 152 -8.72 2.71 4.49
C GLY A 152 -8.67 3.86 5.50
N TYR A 153 -9.78 4.58 5.69
CA TYR A 153 -9.88 5.61 6.72
C TYR A 153 -9.66 5.05 8.12
N PHE A 154 -10.31 3.93 8.47
CA PHE A 154 -10.15 3.28 9.76
C PHE A 154 -8.74 2.71 9.95
N GLN A 155 -8.19 2.06 8.92
CA GLN A 155 -6.82 1.55 8.93
C GLN A 155 -5.82 2.65 9.31
N VAL A 156 -5.84 3.78 8.59
CA VAL A 156 -4.87 4.87 8.80
C VAL A 156 -5.13 5.58 10.12
N SER A 157 -6.40 5.82 10.48
CA SER A 157 -6.76 6.50 11.72
C SER A 157 -6.32 5.71 12.96
N PHE A 158 -6.58 4.40 12.99
CA PHE A 158 -6.20 3.57 14.14
C PHE A 158 -4.69 3.47 14.31
N TRP A 159 -3.94 3.32 13.22
CA TRP A 159 -2.48 3.36 13.27
C TRP A 159 -1.94 4.73 13.70
N SER A 160 -2.52 5.82 13.19
CA SER A 160 -2.07 7.18 13.53
C SER A 160 -2.29 7.50 15.01
N ILE A 161 -3.46 7.16 15.56
CA ILE A 161 -3.77 7.37 16.98
C ILE A 161 -2.84 6.54 17.87
N ALA A 162 -2.56 5.27 17.51
CA ALA A 162 -1.62 4.43 18.25
C ALA A 162 -0.19 5.00 18.22
N CYS A 163 0.28 5.41 17.03
CA CYS A 163 1.59 6.01 16.83
C CYS A 163 1.76 7.32 17.62
N GLU A 164 0.75 8.18 17.62
CA GLU A 164 0.80 9.46 18.33
C GLU A 164 1.00 9.26 19.84
N ARG A 165 0.18 8.39 20.43
CA ARG A 165 0.22 8.11 21.87
C ARG A 165 1.53 7.43 22.29
N GLN A 166 2.01 6.48 21.49
CA GLN A 166 3.30 5.81 21.72
C GLN A 166 4.47 6.81 21.60
N THR A 167 4.44 7.67 20.58
CA THR A 167 5.47 8.69 20.35
C THR A 167 5.50 9.70 21.50
N ARG A 168 4.34 10.11 22.02
CA ARG A 168 4.27 11.02 23.16
C ARG A 168 4.96 10.43 24.39
N ARG A 169 4.63 9.19 24.76
CA ARG A 169 5.25 8.52 25.93
C ARG A 169 6.75 8.29 25.75
N LEU A 170 7.17 7.95 24.54
CA LEU A 170 8.58 7.82 24.19
C LEU A 170 9.31 9.15 24.40
N ARG A 171 8.74 10.27 23.92
CA ARG A 171 9.34 11.61 24.07
C ARG A 171 9.43 12.04 25.53
N GLU A 172 8.41 11.79 26.35
CA GLU A 172 8.42 12.10 27.78
C GLU A 172 9.52 11.30 28.51
N THR A 173 9.63 10.00 28.22
CA THR A 173 10.65 9.12 28.82
C THR A 173 12.05 9.49 28.36
N LEU A 174 12.21 9.81 27.08
CA LEU A 174 13.46 10.24 26.48
C LEU A 174 13.95 11.55 27.11
N LEU A 175 13.08 12.55 27.19
CA LEU A 175 13.41 13.86 27.77
C LEU A 175 13.80 13.73 29.25
N ARG A 176 13.03 12.95 30.03
CA ARG A 176 13.38 12.65 31.42
C ARG A 176 14.74 11.95 31.55
N SER A 177 15.04 11.02 30.63
CA SER A 177 16.30 10.28 30.64
C SER A 177 17.49 11.13 30.19
N ILE A 178 17.27 12.12 29.32
CA ILE A 178 18.32 13.05 28.87
C ILE A 178 18.63 14.05 29.98
N LEU A 179 17.61 14.68 30.55
CA LEU A 179 17.78 15.72 31.58
C LEU A 179 18.37 15.21 32.90
N SER A 180 18.31 13.90 33.15
CA SER A 180 18.90 13.27 34.33
C SER A 180 20.36 12.82 34.14
N LYS A 181 20.95 13.05 32.95
CA LYS A 181 22.38 12.75 32.73
C LYS A 181 23.29 13.79 33.37
N GLU A 182 24.44 13.35 33.86
CA GLU A 182 25.46 14.21 34.46
C GLU A 182 26.02 15.23 33.45
N ILE A 183 26.42 16.42 33.92
CA ILE A 183 26.95 17.49 33.06
C ILE A 183 28.17 17.04 32.21
N ALA A 184 28.98 16.12 32.74
CA ALA A 184 30.15 15.56 32.05
C ALA A 184 29.78 14.72 30.82
N TYR A 185 28.59 14.12 30.78
CA TYR A 185 28.09 13.40 29.62
C TYR A 185 27.86 14.34 28.42
N PHE A 186 27.39 15.56 28.69
CA PHE A 186 27.14 16.57 27.66
C PHE A 186 28.42 17.19 27.11
N ASP A 187 29.51 17.22 27.89
CA ASP A 187 30.81 17.75 27.44
C ASP A 187 31.55 16.77 26.51
N THR A 188 31.26 15.48 26.62
CA THR A 188 31.89 14.40 25.83
C THR A 188 31.16 14.07 24.51
N HIS A 189 29.93 14.54 24.30
CA HIS A 189 29.11 14.26 23.11
C HIS A 189 28.82 15.53 22.30
N LYS A 190 29.87 16.19 21.81
CA LYS A 190 29.78 17.21 20.75
C LYS A 190 29.62 16.57 19.37
#